data_AF-A0A7H4N689-F1
#
_entry.id   AF-A0A7H4N689-F1
#
_cell.length_a   1.000
_cell.length_b   1.000
_cell.length_c   1.000
_cell.angle_alpha   90.00
_cell.angle_beta   90.00
_cell.angle_gamma   90.00
#
_symmetry.space_group_name_H-M   'P 1'
#
loop_
_entity.id
_entity.type
_entity.pdbx_description
1 polymer ?
#
loop_
_entity_poly.entity_id
_entity_poly.type
_entity_poly.pdbx_seq_one_letter_code
_entity_poly.pdbx_strand_id
1 'polypeptide(L)'
;MRNISGKNYGASNENEWDGYRFKVKYFVPLTDLWGGSLSYIGFTNFDWGSDLGDDNAYDLNGKHSRTSNSIASSHILALNYDHWHYSVVARYFHNGGQWGGRREAELRRRRL
;
A
#
# COMPACT_ATOMS: atom_id res chain seq x y z
N MET A 1 -13.50 1.92 -12.33
CA MET A 1 -13.45 0.52 -12.81
C MET A 1 -13.34 -0.38 -11.60
N ARG A 2 -14.11 -1.48 -11.54
CA ARG A 2 -13.87 -2.56 -10.56
C ARG A 2 -12.52 -3.21 -10.87
N ASN A 3 -11.85 -3.76 -9.86
CA ASN A 3 -10.64 -4.55 -10.07
C ASN A 3 -11.01 -6.03 -10.23
N ILE A 4 -10.22 -6.77 -11.01
CA ILE A 4 -10.24 -8.23 -10.99
C ILE A 4 -9.25 -8.67 -9.94
N SER A 5 -9.72 -9.40 -8.94
CA SER A 5 -8.86 -10.11 -8.01
C SER A 5 -8.54 -11.47 -8.59
N GLY A 6 -7.31 -11.68 -9.04
CA GLY A 6 -6.82 -12.98 -9.51
C GLY A 6 -6.42 -13.87 -8.34
N LYS A 7 -5.22 -14.47 -8.40
CA LYS A 7 -4.60 -15.08 -7.22
C LYS A 7 -4.16 -14.01 -6.22
N ASN A 8 -4.56 -14.15 -4.96
CA ASN A 8 -4.37 -13.22 -3.86
C ASN A 8 -3.96 -13.95 -2.57
N TYR A 9 -2.97 -14.84 -2.66
CA TYR A 9 -2.38 -15.57 -1.53
C TYR A 9 -3.36 -16.42 -0.71
N GLY A 10 -4.40 -16.98 -1.34
CA GLY A 10 -5.46 -17.77 -0.69
C GLY A 10 -6.47 -16.92 0.08
N ALA A 11 -6.54 -15.61 -0.19
CA ALA A 11 -7.55 -14.74 0.40
C ALA A 11 -8.97 -15.10 -0.08
N SER A 12 -9.97 -14.69 0.69
CA SER A 12 -11.37 -14.97 0.39
C SER A 12 -11.87 -14.37 -0.92
N ASN A 13 -11.25 -13.28 -1.37
CA ASN A 13 -11.66 -12.55 -2.58
C ASN A 13 -10.96 -13.01 -3.87
N GLU A 14 -10.51 -14.26 -3.97
CA GLU A 14 -9.80 -14.74 -5.17
C GLU A 14 -10.73 -15.06 -6.35
N ASN A 15 -10.26 -14.75 -7.57
CA ASN A 15 -10.90 -15.06 -8.86
C ASN A 15 -12.28 -14.40 -9.07
N GLU A 16 -12.46 -13.20 -8.52
CA GLU A 16 -13.69 -12.42 -8.65
C GLU A 16 -13.44 -10.94 -8.90
N TRP A 17 -14.51 -10.22 -9.23
CA TRP A 17 -14.47 -8.77 -9.34
C TRP A 17 -14.62 -8.16 -7.95
N ASP A 18 -13.54 -7.64 -7.40
CA ASP A 18 -13.51 -7.19 -6.01
C ASP A 18 -12.84 -5.81 -5.87
N GLY A 19 -13.57 -4.89 -5.24
CA GLY A 19 -13.11 -3.53 -4.97
C GLY A 19 -12.86 -2.64 -6.18
N TYR A 20 -12.43 -1.42 -5.86
CA TYR A 20 -12.10 -0.35 -6.79
C TYR A 20 -10.76 0.29 -6.39
N ARG A 21 -10.04 0.84 -7.37
CA ARG A 21 -8.83 1.65 -7.13
C ARG A 21 -8.93 3.00 -7.83
N PHE A 22 -8.65 4.06 -7.08
CA PHE A 22 -8.33 5.38 -7.62
C PHE A 22 -6.84 5.64 -7.42
N LYS A 23 -6.16 6.03 -8.50
CA LYS A 23 -4.73 6.36 -8.48
C LYS A 23 -4.56 7.80 -8.91
N VAL A 24 -3.88 8.58 -8.06
CA VAL A 24 -3.38 9.91 -8.42
C VAL A 24 -1.86 9.88 -8.42
N LYS A 25 -1.23 10.47 -9.44
CA LYS A 25 0.23 10.62 -9.55
C LYS A 25 0.54 12.00 -10.11
N TYR A 26 1.55 12.65 -9.56
CA TYR A 26 2.05 13.93 -10.04
C TYR A 26 3.58 13.97 -9.98
N PHE A 27 4.17 14.82 -10.82
CA PHE A 27 5.61 15.01 -10.95
C PHE A 27 5.87 16.52 -10.93
N VAL A 28 6.82 16.95 -10.10
CA VAL A 28 7.16 18.36 -9.91
C VAL A 28 8.67 18.52 -10.01
N PRO A 29 9.20 19.12 -11.09
CA PRO A 29 10.59 19.58 -11.12
C PRO A 29 10.81 20.61 -10.01
N LEU A 30 11.90 20.51 -9.25
CA LEU A 30 12.16 21.44 -8.16
C LEU A 30 13.30 22.41 -8.52
N THR A 31 14.52 21.91 -8.64
CA THR A 31 15.71 22.75 -8.84
C THR A 31 16.91 21.88 -9.21
N ASP A 32 18.05 22.51 -9.49
CA ASP A 32 19.33 21.82 -9.59
C ASP A 32 20.01 21.78 -8.22
N LEU A 33 20.48 20.61 -7.80
CA LEU A 33 21.13 20.38 -6.51
C LEU A 33 22.37 19.52 -6.72
N TRP A 34 23.52 19.95 -6.19
CA TRP A 34 24.80 19.21 -6.25
C TRP A 34 25.17 18.71 -7.67
N GLY A 35 24.86 19.50 -8.70
CA GLY A 35 25.16 19.19 -10.10
C GLY A 35 24.18 18.22 -10.77
N GLY A 36 23.09 17.84 -10.10
CA GLY A 36 22.01 17.02 -10.68
C GLY A 36 20.65 17.73 -10.60
N SER A 37 19.66 17.21 -11.32
CA SER A 37 18.29 17.74 -11.32
C SER A 37 17.45 17.06 -10.23
N LEU A 38 17.02 17.85 -9.25
CA LEU A 38 16.16 17.43 -8.16
C LEU A 38 14.69 17.55 -8.56
N SER A 39 13.95 16.47 -8.38
CA SER A 39 12.51 16.39 -8.65
C SER A 39 11.77 15.71 -7.51
N TYR A 40 10.47 16.02 -7.41
CA TYR A 40 9.56 15.41 -6.47
C TYR A 40 8.46 14.64 -7.21
N ILE A 41 8.24 13.39 -6.79
CA ILE A 41 7.21 12.51 -7.36
C ILE A 41 6.30 12.05 -6.24
N GLY A 42 5.01 12.31 -6.39
CA GLY A 42 3.99 11.81 -5.47
C GLY A 42 3.02 10.89 -6.19
N PHE A 43 2.64 9.79 -5.55
CA PHE A 43 1.49 9.01 -6.00
C PHE A 43 0.78 8.35 -4.83
N THR A 44 -0.54 8.25 -4.94
CA THR A 44 -1.39 7.58 -3.95
C THR A 44 -2.34 6.63 -4.65
N ASN A 45 -2.41 5.41 -4.13
CA ASN A 45 -3.47 4.45 -4.45
C ASN A 45 -4.48 4.48 -3.31
N PHE A 46 -5.74 4.71 -3.65
CA PHE A 46 -6.88 4.56 -2.77
C PHE A 46 -7.64 3.32 -3.23
N ASP A 47 -7.72 2.32 -2.36
CA ASP A 47 -8.42 1.06 -2.59
C ASP A 47 -9.62 1.00 -1.64
N TRP A 48 -10.80 0.68 -2.17
CA TRP A 48 -12.02 0.58 -1.37
C TRP A 48 -13.05 -0.36 -1.97
N GLY A 49 -14.07 -0.68 -1.18
CA GLY A 49 -15.23 -1.48 -1.61
C GLY A 49 -14.89 -2.92 -1.90
N SER A 50 -13.85 -3.44 -1.24
CA SER A 50 -13.44 -4.84 -1.35
C SER A 50 -14.15 -5.68 -0.28
N ASP A 51 -14.64 -6.86 -0.65
CA ASP A 51 -15.43 -7.76 0.20
C ASP A 51 -14.52 -8.53 1.20
N LEU A 52 -13.20 -8.42 1.03
CA LEU A 52 -12.14 -9.01 1.86
C LEU A 52 -12.23 -8.64 3.35
N GLY A 53 -12.85 -7.50 3.69
CA GLY A 53 -13.06 -7.07 5.07
C GLY A 53 -14.24 -7.72 5.77
N ASP A 54 -15.17 -8.30 5.00
CA ASP A 54 -16.40 -8.91 5.51
C ASP A 54 -16.26 -10.45 5.52
N ASP A 55 -15.57 -11.02 4.52
CA ASP A 55 -15.43 -12.47 4.30
C ASP A 55 -14.18 -13.09 4.94
N ASN A 56 -13.74 -12.60 6.09
CA ASN A 56 -12.47 -13.00 6.68
C ASN A 56 -12.56 -13.32 8.18
N ALA A 57 -11.63 -14.16 8.65
CA ALA A 57 -11.58 -14.57 10.04
C ALA A 57 -11.34 -13.39 11.00
N TYR A 58 -11.94 -13.49 12.18
CA TYR A 58 -11.63 -12.62 13.31
C TYR A 58 -10.22 -12.92 13.86
N ASP A 59 -9.52 -11.88 14.29
CA ASP A 59 -8.25 -11.99 15.02
C ASP A 59 -8.48 -12.38 16.49
N LEU A 60 -7.39 -12.54 17.23
CA LEU A 60 -7.41 -12.91 18.66
C LEU A 60 -8.14 -11.88 19.55
N ASN A 61 -8.42 -10.68 19.02
CA ASN A 61 -9.12 -9.60 19.71
C ASN A 61 -10.59 -9.47 19.25
N GLY A 62 -11.09 -10.43 18.46
CA GLY A 62 -12.46 -10.41 17.94
C GLY A 62 -12.71 -9.35 16.86
N LYS A 63 -11.66 -8.86 16.18
CA LYS A 63 -11.76 -7.90 15.06
C LYS A 63 -11.47 -8.58 13.74
N HIS A 64 -12.06 -8.10 12.64
CA HIS A 64 -11.71 -8.59 11.31
C HIS A 64 -10.21 -8.45 11.05
N SER A 65 -9.57 -9.57 10.66
CA SER A 65 -8.14 -9.62 10.32
C SER A 65 -7.74 -8.81 9.08
N ARG A 66 -8.70 -8.44 8.24
CA ARG A 66 -8.57 -7.77 6.94
C ARG A 66 -9.53 -6.57 6.88
N THR A 67 -9.37 -5.74 5.86
CA THR A 67 -10.18 -4.53 5.67
C THR A 67 -10.67 -4.40 4.23
N SER A 68 -11.82 -3.77 4.05
CA SER A 68 -12.41 -3.47 2.73
C SER A 68 -11.76 -2.30 1.99
N ASN A 69 -10.78 -1.64 2.64
CA ASN A 69 -10.05 -0.51 2.09
C ASN A 69 -8.56 -0.54 2.45
N SER A 70 -7.76 0.17 1.66
CA SER A 70 -6.32 0.36 1.86
C SER A 70 -5.86 1.63 1.18
N ILE A 71 -4.89 2.33 1.77
CA ILE A 71 -4.20 3.46 1.14
C ILE A 71 -2.71 3.18 1.14
N ALA A 72 -2.09 3.39 -0.03
CA ALA A 72 -0.64 3.40 -0.16
C ALA A 72 -0.22 4.71 -0.83
N SER A 73 0.41 5.61 -0.07
CA SER A 73 0.87 6.92 -0.54
C SER A 73 2.40 6.99 -0.52
N SER A 74 3.00 7.38 -1.64
CA SER A 74 4.46 7.47 -1.79
C SER A 74 4.88 8.89 -2.14
N HIS A 75 5.94 9.34 -1.48
CA HIS A 75 6.59 10.63 -1.65
C HIS A 75 8.07 10.36 -1.98
N ILE A 76 8.48 10.75 -3.19
CA ILE A 76 9.82 10.46 -3.72
C ILE A 76 10.54 11.77 -3.96
N LEU A 77 11.73 11.91 -3.38
CA LEU A 77 12.72 12.90 -3.80
C LEU A 77 13.76 12.17 -4.65
N ALA A 78 13.91 12.59 -5.90
CA ALA A 78 14.83 11.97 -6.86
C ALA A 78 15.84 13.00 -7.37
N LEU A 79 17.13 12.70 -7.20
CA LEU A 79 18.25 13.46 -7.70
C LEU A 79 18.86 12.73 -8.89
N ASN A 80 18.80 13.35 -10.08
CA ASN A 80 19.18 12.72 -11.34
C ASN A 80 20.39 13.43 -11.96
N TYR A 81 21.39 12.66 -12.39
CA TYR A 81 22.53 13.07 -13.21
C TYR A 81 22.40 12.44 -14.61
N ASP A 82 23.36 12.71 -15.50
CA ASP A 82 23.37 12.18 -16.87
C ASP A 82 23.23 10.64 -16.95
N HIS A 83 23.76 9.92 -15.96
CA HIS A 83 23.74 8.46 -15.91
C HIS A 83 23.33 7.86 -14.57
N TRP A 84 23.59 8.55 -13.46
CA TRP A 84 23.30 8.07 -12.11
C TRP A 84 22.09 8.80 -11.54
N HIS A 85 21.29 8.10 -10.73
CA HIS A 85 20.21 8.72 -9.97
C HIS A 85 20.15 8.14 -8.56
N TYR A 86 19.77 8.99 -7.61
CA TYR A 86 19.54 8.62 -6.23
C TYR A 86 18.12 9.02 -5.85
N SER A 87 17.47 8.22 -5.00
CA SER A 87 16.10 8.52 -4.60
C SER A 87 15.84 8.14 -3.15
N VAL A 88 15.14 9.03 -2.45
CA VAL A 88 14.60 8.78 -1.12
C VAL A 88 13.09 8.64 -1.27
N VAL A 89 12.55 7.54 -0.73
CA VAL A 89 11.13 7.23 -0.81
C VAL A 89 10.56 7.13 0.60
N ALA A 90 9.69 8.07 0.95
CA ALA A 90 8.81 7.94 2.11
C ALA A 90 7.48 7.33 1.65
N ARG A 91 7.05 6.24 2.29
CA ARG A 91 5.78 5.59 1.97
C ARG A 91 4.92 5.44 3.22
N TYR A 92 3.71 5.98 3.14
CA TYR A 92 2.67 5.81 4.15
C TYR A 92 1.67 4.73 3.72
N PHE A 93 1.24 3.94 4.69
CA PHE A 93 0.20 2.94 4.51
C PHE A 93 -0.91 3.12 5.54
N HIS A 94 -2.16 3.07 5.08
CA HIS A 94 -3.33 2.86 5.93
C HIS A 94 -3.94 1.52 5.55
N ASN A 95 -4.08 0.60 6.52
CA ASN A 95 -4.46 -0.79 6.28
C ASN A 95 -3.64 -1.43 5.15
N GLY A 96 -2.31 -1.27 5.20
CA GLY A 96 -1.43 -1.68 4.10
C GLY A 96 -1.66 -3.12 3.67
N GLY A 97 -1.98 -3.32 2.39
CA GLY A 97 -2.32 -4.63 1.84
C GLY A 97 -3.64 -5.20 2.35
N GLN A 98 -4.57 -4.33 2.79
CA GLN A 98 -5.88 -4.66 3.36
C GLN A 98 -5.83 -5.47 4.66
N TRP A 99 -4.83 -5.24 5.50
CA TRP A 99 -4.73 -5.87 6.81
C TRP A 99 -5.30 -4.95 7.90
N GLY A 100 -6.09 -5.52 8.82
CA GLY A 100 -6.64 -4.81 9.99
C GLY A 100 -5.53 -4.23 10.87
N GLY A 101 -5.63 -2.92 11.16
CA GLY A 101 -4.56 -2.08 11.73
C GLY A 101 -4.03 -2.43 13.14
N ARG A 102 -4.44 -3.55 13.75
CA ARG A 102 -3.87 -4.07 15.00
C ARG A 102 -3.91 -5.60 15.01
N ARG A 103 -3.12 -6.23 14.14
CA ARG A 103 -2.82 -7.64 14.32
C ARG A 103 -1.79 -7.78 15.45
N GLU A 104 -2.20 -8.31 16.60
CA GLU A 104 -1.27 -9.13 17.38
C GLU A 104 -1.11 -10.43 16.60
N ALA A 105 -0.09 -10.48 15.74
CA ALA A 105 0.42 -11.77 15.31
C ALA A 105 1.06 -12.41 16.54
N GLU A 106 0.65 -13.62 16.87
CA GLU A 106 1.04 -14.40 18.05
C GLU A 106 2.56 -14.39 18.34
N LEU A 107 3.04 -13.39 19.07
CA LEU A 107 4.40 -13.31 19.64
C LEU A 107 4.40 -13.76 21.11
N ARG A 108 3.58 -14.77 21.45
CA ARG A 108 3.42 -15.24 22.83
C ARG A 108 3.63 -16.73 23.08
N ARG A 109 4.34 -17.47 22.21
CA ARG A 109 4.80 -18.83 22.56
C ARG A 109 6.13 -19.19 21.93
N ARG A 110 7.24 -18.82 22.60
CA ARG A 110 8.45 -19.67 22.81
C ARG A 110 9.26 -19.11 23.98
N ARG A 111 8.71 -19.21 25.18
CA ARG A 111 9.49 -19.32 26.42
C ARG A 111 9.01 -20.60 27.12
N LEU A 112 9.59 -21.71 26.70
CA LEU A 112 9.80 -22.90 27.51
C LEU A 112 11.30 -23.17 27.46
#